data_AF-A0A7W1A1E7-F1
#
_entry.id   AF-A0A7W1A1E7-F1
#
_cell.length_a   1.000
_cell.length_b   1.000
_cell.length_c   1.000
_cell.angle_alpha   90.00
_cell.angle_beta   90.00
_cell.angle_gamma   90.00
#
_symmetry.space_group_name_H-M   'P 1'
#
loop_
_entity.id
_entity.type
_entity.pdbx_description
1 polymer ?
#
loop_
_entity_poly.entity_id
_entity_poly.type
_entity_poly.pdbx_seq_one_letter_code
_entity_poly.pdbx_strand_id
1 'polypeptide(L)'
;MTRSAIVILVLAACGGSSRQVSQARYQPPAANHPPPPAYLTEATCADVATNLASLDLGNHADEEQLEPLLAQYTASCAKLLLNQVERQCVYDATDRTTVAWCAPRMMPDAAVAVVDPRDCPAVVEQLRLQIAAQPSQTRLLERQINAVQTSCERDRWPSAFGDCVRKLRYSGNVAPFCAGAAPAALLRMMNERVALVK
;
A
#
# COMPACT_ATOMS: atom_id res chain seq x y z
N MET A 1 19.24 -28.62 -58.36
CA MET A 1 20.08 -29.66 -57.71
C MET A 1 20.51 -29.16 -56.35
N THR A 2 19.79 -29.51 -55.28
CA THR A 2 20.28 -29.32 -53.90
C THR A 2 19.52 -30.24 -52.97
N ARG A 3 20.27 -30.91 -52.09
CA ARG A 3 19.99 -32.19 -51.45
C ARG A 3 19.16 -32.03 -50.17
N SER A 4 18.18 -32.91 -49.98
CA SER A 4 17.49 -33.15 -48.71
C SER A 4 18.44 -33.77 -47.68
N ALA A 5 18.49 -33.22 -46.47
CA ALA A 5 19.14 -33.83 -45.32
C ALA A 5 18.08 -34.46 -44.41
N ILE A 6 18.20 -35.77 -44.20
CA ILE A 6 17.45 -36.56 -43.22
C ILE A 6 18.27 -36.55 -41.92
N VAL A 7 17.71 -35.97 -40.86
CA VAL A 7 18.28 -36.06 -39.50
C VAL A 7 17.53 -37.16 -38.77
N ILE A 8 18.24 -38.26 -38.51
CA ILE A 8 17.78 -39.38 -37.67
C ILE A 8 17.99 -38.97 -36.21
N LEU A 9 16.90 -38.82 -35.46
CA LEU A 9 16.95 -38.62 -34.01
C LEU A 9 17.05 -39.98 -33.31
N VAL A 10 18.17 -40.22 -32.62
CA VAL A 10 18.39 -41.35 -31.72
C VAL A 10 17.82 -40.97 -30.35
N LEU A 11 16.74 -41.64 -29.94
CA LEU A 11 16.17 -41.54 -28.59
C LEU A 11 17.02 -42.38 -27.62
N ALA A 12 17.86 -41.70 -26.83
CA ALA A 12 18.52 -42.27 -25.67
C ALA A 12 17.57 -42.22 -24.47
N ALA A 13 17.22 -43.38 -23.93
CA ALA A 13 16.44 -43.52 -22.70
C ALA A 13 17.34 -43.27 -21.48
N CYS A 14 17.18 -42.13 -20.81
CA CYS A 14 17.68 -41.94 -19.45
C CYS A 14 16.57 -42.31 -18.46
N GLY A 15 16.70 -43.50 -17.87
CA GLY A 15 15.93 -43.90 -16.69
C GLY A 15 16.37 -43.08 -15.48
N GLY A 16 15.54 -42.12 -15.07
CA GLY A 16 15.66 -41.41 -13.81
C GLY A 16 14.51 -41.81 -12.89
N SER A 17 14.82 -42.51 -11.79
CA SER A 17 13.87 -42.82 -10.72
C SER A 17 13.24 -41.54 -10.17
N SER A 18 11.99 -41.29 -10.54
CA SER A 18 11.13 -40.31 -9.89
C SER A 18 10.78 -40.83 -8.49
N ARG A 19 11.60 -40.47 -7.50
CA ARG A 19 11.15 -40.43 -6.10
C ARG A 19 9.95 -39.50 -6.08
N GLN A 20 8.75 -40.07 -5.93
CA GLN A 20 7.56 -39.32 -5.58
C GLN A 20 7.86 -38.59 -4.28
N VAL A 21 8.21 -37.31 -4.37
CA VAL A 21 7.99 -36.38 -3.27
C VAL A 21 6.49 -36.43 -3.03
N SER A 22 6.11 -37.17 -1.99
CA SER A 22 4.76 -37.15 -1.46
C SER A 22 4.40 -35.70 -1.24
N GLN A 23 3.63 -35.13 -2.17
CA GLN A 23 3.02 -33.82 -1.98
C GLN A 23 2.25 -33.95 -0.68
N ALA A 24 2.75 -33.32 0.38
CA ALA A 24 1.92 -32.98 1.51
C ALA A 24 0.81 -32.11 0.91
N ARG A 25 -0.32 -32.75 0.59
CA ARG A 25 -1.50 -32.05 0.09
C ARG A 25 -1.82 -31.05 1.17
N TYR A 26 -1.75 -29.77 0.82
CA TYR A 26 -2.28 -28.71 1.66
C TYR A 26 -3.68 -29.13 2.09
N GLN A 27 -3.83 -29.47 3.38
CA GLN A 27 -5.13 -29.67 3.98
C GLN A 27 -5.60 -28.28 4.37
N PRO A 28 -6.66 -27.75 3.74
CA PRO A 28 -7.26 -26.52 4.20
C PRO A 28 -7.63 -26.70 5.68
N PRO A 29 -7.51 -25.64 6.50
CA PRO A 29 -7.93 -25.69 7.90
C PRO A 29 -9.34 -26.27 7.99
N ALA A 30 -9.59 -27.14 8.97
CA ALA A 30 -10.91 -27.73 9.17
C ALA A 30 -11.99 -26.63 9.22
N ALA A 31 -13.16 -26.89 8.61
CA ALA A 31 -14.26 -25.92 8.48
C ALA A 31 -14.81 -25.35 9.81
N ASN A 32 -14.31 -25.85 10.94
CA ASN A 32 -14.70 -25.48 12.30
C ASN A 32 -13.56 -24.81 13.09
N HIS A 33 -12.50 -24.32 12.44
CA HIS A 33 -11.60 -23.41 13.16
C HIS A 33 -12.40 -22.16 13.52
N PRO A 34 -12.52 -21.82 14.83
CA PRO A 34 -13.01 -20.51 15.18
C PRO A 34 -12.14 -19.50 14.43
N PRO A 35 -12.74 -18.45 13.81
CA PRO A 35 -11.92 -17.38 13.25
C PRO A 35 -10.93 -16.96 14.32
N PRO A 36 -9.65 -16.73 13.97
CA PRO A 36 -8.70 -16.19 14.94
C PRO A 36 -9.39 -14.99 15.59
N PRO A 37 -9.31 -14.84 16.92
CA PRO A 37 -9.96 -13.71 17.57
C PRO A 37 -9.53 -12.46 16.82
N ALA A 38 -10.48 -11.61 16.44
CA ALA A 38 -10.18 -10.35 15.79
C ALA A 38 -9.55 -9.40 16.83
N TYR A 39 -8.33 -9.72 17.28
CA TYR A 39 -7.48 -8.73 17.88
C TYR A 39 -7.02 -7.83 16.74
N LEU A 40 -7.80 -6.76 16.50
CA LEU A 40 -7.20 -5.51 16.08
C LEU A 40 -6.34 -5.03 17.26
N THR A 41 -5.21 -5.72 17.53
CA THR A 41 -4.23 -5.22 18.48
C THR A 41 -3.68 -3.96 17.87
N GLU A 42 -4.08 -2.84 18.46
CA GLU A 42 -3.60 -1.52 18.07
C GLU A 42 -2.08 -1.52 18.12
N ALA A 43 -1.44 -1.02 17.05
CA ALA A 43 0.02 -0.91 17.04
C ALA A 43 0.53 -0.09 18.23
N THR A 44 1.45 -0.67 18.98
CA THR A 44 2.17 -0.05 20.10
C THR A 44 3.43 0.68 19.59
N CYS A 45 4.11 1.43 20.47
CA CYS A 45 5.41 2.01 20.11
C CYS A 45 6.49 0.94 19.89
N ALA A 46 6.36 -0.25 20.47
CA ALA A 46 7.27 -1.36 20.22
C ALA A 46 7.06 -1.94 18.81
N ASP A 47 5.80 -2.04 18.36
CA ASP A 47 5.48 -2.48 16.99
C ASP A 47 5.99 -1.48 15.96
N VAL A 48 5.81 -0.18 16.23
CA VAL A 48 6.39 0.91 15.42
C VAL A 48 7.90 0.80 15.35
N ALA A 49 8.57 0.60 16.49
CA ALA A 49 10.02 0.47 16.54
C ALA A 49 10.53 -0.73 15.75
N THR A 50 9.85 -1.87 15.87
CA THR A 50 10.16 -3.09 15.12
C THR A 50 10.03 -2.87 13.62
N ASN A 51 8.95 -2.23 13.17
CA ASN A 51 8.79 -1.92 11.75
C ASN A 51 9.84 -0.93 11.24
N LEU A 52 10.15 0.13 11.99
CA LEU A 52 11.17 1.10 11.57
C LEU A 52 12.58 0.49 11.52
N ALA A 53 12.91 -0.35 12.50
CA ALA A 53 14.19 -1.05 12.50
C ALA A 53 14.30 -2.03 11.33
N SER A 54 13.20 -2.73 10.95
CA SER A 54 13.20 -3.62 9.79
C SER A 54 13.34 -2.87 8.47
N LEU A 55 12.75 -1.68 8.35
CA LEU A 55 12.92 -0.82 7.17
C LEU A 55 14.36 -0.31 7.01
N ASP A 56 15.08 -0.13 8.12
CA ASP A 56 16.44 0.43 8.12
C ASP A 56 17.52 -0.62 7.95
N LEU A 57 17.38 -1.77 8.61
CA LEU A 57 18.38 -2.82 8.62
C LEU A 57 18.07 -3.97 7.65
N GLY A 58 16.81 -4.09 7.21
CA GLY A 58 16.33 -5.22 6.43
C GLY A 58 16.09 -6.48 7.27
N ASN A 59 15.75 -7.59 6.61
CA ASN A 59 15.30 -8.84 7.25
C ASN A 59 16.41 -9.68 7.92
N HIS A 60 17.67 -9.26 7.86
CA HIS A 60 18.83 -10.06 8.27
C HIS A 60 19.77 -9.35 9.24
N ALA A 61 19.27 -8.36 9.96
CA ALA A 61 20.04 -7.70 11.01
C ALA A 61 20.37 -8.65 12.16
N ASP A 62 21.57 -8.52 12.71
CA ASP A 62 21.92 -9.18 13.97
C ASP A 62 21.28 -8.44 15.16
N GLU A 63 21.23 -9.11 16.31
CA GLU A 63 20.60 -8.58 17.53
C GLU A 63 21.33 -7.34 18.05
N GLU A 64 22.66 -7.29 17.91
CA GLU A 64 23.51 -6.18 18.35
C GLU A 64 23.23 -4.86 17.59
N GLN A 65 22.87 -4.96 16.30
CA GLN A 65 22.41 -3.81 15.51
C GLN A 65 20.96 -3.44 15.80
N LEU A 66 20.12 -4.42 16.10
CA LEU A 66 18.68 -4.25 16.25
C LEU A 66 18.31 -3.53 17.55
N GLU A 67 18.86 -3.97 18.69
CA GLU A 67 18.52 -3.43 20.02
C GLU A 67 18.63 -1.89 20.13
N PRO A 68 19.73 -1.24 19.72
CA PRO A 68 19.84 0.21 19.85
C PRO A 68 18.78 0.96 19.02
N LEU A 69 18.44 0.45 17.83
CA LEU A 69 17.40 1.03 16.97
C LEU A 69 16.00 0.82 17.54
N LEU A 70 15.70 -0.35 18.09
CA LEU A 70 14.44 -0.61 18.77
C LEU A 70 14.23 0.34 19.96
N ALA A 71 15.26 0.52 20.78
CA ALA A 71 15.22 1.45 21.92
C ALA A 71 15.03 2.90 21.45
N GLN A 72 15.79 3.32 20.44
CA GLN A 72 15.70 4.67 19.86
C GLN A 72 14.31 4.95 19.30
N TYR A 73 13.76 4.06 18.48
CA TYR A 73 12.46 4.26 17.84
C TYR A 73 11.30 4.15 18.82
N THR A 74 11.38 3.26 19.81
CA THR A 74 10.38 3.18 20.89
C THR A 74 10.34 4.49 21.67
N ALA A 75 11.50 4.99 22.09
CA ALA A 75 11.60 6.27 22.80
C ALA A 75 11.11 7.44 21.97
N SER A 76 11.42 7.48 20.67
CA SER A 76 10.97 8.53 19.74
C SER A 76 9.45 8.52 19.58
N CYS A 77 8.84 7.35 19.35
CA CYS A 77 7.39 7.19 19.27
C CYS A 77 6.69 7.67 20.54
N ALA A 78 7.20 7.26 21.71
CA ALA A 78 6.63 7.66 23.00
C ALA A 78 6.78 9.17 23.25
N LYS A 79 7.97 9.73 22.99
CA LYS A 79 8.24 11.17 23.15
C LYS A 79 7.34 12.04 22.26
N LEU A 80 7.07 11.59 21.05
CA LEU A 80 6.22 12.30 20.10
C LEU A 80 4.72 12.06 20.35
N LEU A 81 4.36 11.20 21.30
CA LEU A 81 2.97 10.90 21.64
C LEU A 81 2.15 10.54 20.38
N LEU A 82 2.71 9.68 19.52
CA LEU A 82 1.97 9.25 18.33
C LEU A 82 0.64 8.64 18.76
N ASN A 83 -0.45 9.11 18.16
CA ASN A 83 -1.78 8.57 18.43
C ASN A 83 -1.96 7.19 17.75
N GLN A 84 -3.07 6.52 18.05
CA GLN A 84 -3.36 5.19 17.51
C GLN A 84 -3.32 5.13 15.98
N VAL A 85 -3.88 6.12 15.30
CA VAL A 85 -3.93 6.18 13.83
C VAL A 85 -2.53 6.37 13.26
N GLU A 86 -1.72 7.27 13.84
CA GLU A 86 -0.33 7.47 13.44
C GLU A 86 0.50 6.20 13.64
N ARG A 87 0.38 5.52 14.80
CA ARG A 87 1.12 4.28 15.07
C ARG A 87 0.74 3.16 14.12
N GLN A 88 -0.56 2.96 13.88
CA GLN A 88 -1.01 1.94 12.93
C GLN A 88 -0.54 2.25 11.50
N CYS A 89 -0.58 3.52 11.09
CA CYS A 89 -0.09 3.95 9.79
C CYS A 89 1.41 3.65 9.62
N VAL A 90 2.23 3.96 10.63
CA VAL A 90 3.67 3.68 10.61
C VAL A 90 3.95 2.18 10.65
N TYR A 91 3.20 1.40 11.42
CA TYR A 91 3.34 -0.06 11.47
C TYR A 91 2.98 -0.72 10.13
N ASP A 92 1.96 -0.23 9.44
CA ASP A 92 1.56 -0.73 8.11
C ASP A 92 2.46 -0.24 6.97
N ALA A 93 3.37 0.71 7.24
CA ALA A 93 4.22 1.32 6.23
C ALA A 93 5.29 0.34 5.74
N THR A 94 5.44 0.24 4.41
CA THR A 94 6.44 -0.65 3.77
C THR A 94 7.72 0.06 3.34
N ASP A 95 7.80 1.37 3.53
CA ASP A 95 8.92 2.21 3.11
C ASP A 95 9.00 3.50 3.94
N ARG A 96 10.20 4.11 3.98
CA ARG A 96 10.45 5.33 4.78
C ARG A 96 9.66 6.55 4.30
N THR A 97 9.29 6.62 3.02
CA THR A 97 8.47 7.72 2.49
C THR A 97 7.04 7.64 3.04
N THR A 98 6.46 6.45 3.10
CA THR A 98 5.16 6.18 3.72
C THR A 98 5.20 6.49 5.22
N VAL A 99 6.27 6.10 5.93
CA VAL A 99 6.46 6.47 7.35
C VAL A 99 6.48 8.00 7.52
N ALA A 100 7.23 8.72 6.68
CA ALA A 100 7.33 10.17 6.78
C ALA A 100 6.01 10.88 6.47
N TRP A 101 5.18 10.28 5.61
CA TRP A 101 3.82 10.74 5.40
C TRP A 101 2.91 10.48 6.63
N CYS A 102 2.98 9.27 7.21
CA CYS A 102 2.20 8.85 8.38
C CYS A 102 2.54 9.67 9.65
N ALA A 103 3.82 9.85 9.92
CA ALA A 103 4.35 10.47 11.14
C ALA A 103 5.52 11.41 10.81
N PRO A 104 5.26 12.57 10.17
CA PRO A 104 6.33 13.47 9.71
C PRO A 104 7.25 13.94 10.84
N ARG A 105 6.73 13.99 12.07
CA ARG A 105 7.50 14.37 13.27
C ARG A 105 8.57 13.34 13.65
N MET A 106 8.39 12.07 13.29
CA MET A 106 9.40 11.03 13.47
C MET A 106 10.49 11.08 12.39
N MET A 107 10.19 11.71 11.25
CA MET A 107 11.01 11.67 10.03
C MET A 107 11.20 13.08 9.44
N PRO A 108 11.77 14.02 10.19
CA PRO A 108 11.86 15.43 9.78
C PRO A 108 12.68 15.62 8.48
N ASP A 109 13.69 14.78 8.25
CA ASP A 109 14.57 14.86 7.09
C ASP A 109 13.95 14.25 5.81
N ALA A 110 12.82 13.57 5.93
CA ALA A 110 12.12 12.89 4.83
C ALA A 110 10.77 13.54 4.51
N ALA A 111 10.65 14.86 4.72
CA ALA A 111 9.41 15.60 4.54
C ALA A 111 8.78 15.34 3.16
N VAL A 112 7.56 14.81 3.16
CA VAL A 112 6.77 14.58 1.96
C VAL A 112 6.06 15.89 1.59
N ALA A 113 6.31 16.39 0.38
CA ALA A 113 5.54 17.51 -0.16
C ALA A 113 4.08 17.11 -0.29
N VAL A 114 3.18 17.92 0.28
CA VAL A 114 1.73 17.66 0.29
C VAL A 114 0.97 18.74 -0.47
N VAL A 115 -0.18 18.37 -1.00
CA VAL A 115 -1.14 19.31 -1.61
C VAL A 115 -1.68 20.24 -0.53
N ASP A 116 -1.70 21.56 -0.76
CA ASP A 116 -2.40 22.50 0.13
C ASP A 116 -3.91 22.22 0.03
N PRO A 117 -4.66 22.12 1.14
CA PRO A 117 -6.11 21.91 1.10
C PRO A 117 -6.86 22.90 0.20
N ARG A 118 -6.36 24.13 0.02
CA ARG A 118 -6.92 25.13 -0.89
C ARG A 118 -6.81 24.76 -2.37
N ASP A 119 -5.88 23.90 -2.73
CA ASP A 119 -5.67 23.42 -4.10
C ASP A 119 -6.52 22.18 -4.42
N CYS A 120 -7.11 21.53 -3.41
CA CYS A 120 -7.90 20.31 -3.59
C CYS A 120 -9.09 20.46 -4.54
N PRO A 121 -9.87 21.57 -4.55
CA PRO A 121 -10.90 21.79 -5.55
C PRO A 121 -10.36 21.74 -6.98
N ALA A 122 -9.18 22.33 -7.23
CA ALA A 122 -8.54 22.32 -8.55
C ALA A 122 -7.97 20.93 -8.91
N VAL A 123 -7.52 20.15 -7.92
CA VAL A 123 -7.06 18.76 -8.14
C VAL A 123 -8.19 17.87 -8.65
N VAL A 124 -9.38 17.96 -8.04
CA VAL A 124 -10.52 17.10 -8.41
C VAL A 124 -11.35 17.64 -9.57
N GLU A 125 -11.09 18.86 -10.03
CA GLU A 125 -11.84 19.47 -11.13
C GLU A 125 -11.78 18.64 -12.41
N GLN A 126 -10.62 18.05 -12.69
CA GLN A 126 -10.47 17.14 -13.82
C GLN A 126 -11.46 15.96 -13.74
N LEU A 127 -11.72 15.42 -12.56
CA LEU A 127 -12.70 14.34 -12.37
C LEU A 127 -14.12 14.83 -12.66
N ARG A 128 -14.47 16.06 -12.23
CA ARG A 128 -15.77 16.69 -12.52
C ARG A 128 -16.01 16.83 -14.01
N LEU A 129 -15.00 17.32 -14.74
CA LEU A 129 -15.08 17.48 -16.19
C LEU A 129 -15.33 16.15 -16.92
N GLN A 130 -14.73 15.05 -16.45
CA GLN A 130 -14.96 13.72 -17.04
C GLN A 130 -16.39 13.19 -16.78
N ILE A 131 -17.01 13.60 -15.67
CA ILE A 131 -18.35 13.13 -15.26
C ILE A 131 -19.45 13.93 -15.95
N ALA A 132 -19.20 15.21 -16.28
CA ALA A 132 -20.07 16.00 -17.13
C ALA A 132 -20.33 15.35 -18.51
N ALA A 133 -19.39 14.51 -18.99
CA ALA A 133 -19.55 13.73 -20.21
C ALA A 133 -20.41 12.45 -20.05
N GLN A 134 -20.83 12.09 -18.82
CA GLN A 134 -21.56 10.85 -18.50
C GLN A 134 -22.84 11.12 -17.68
N PRO A 135 -23.87 11.72 -18.28
CA PRO A 135 -25.06 12.23 -17.58
C PRO A 135 -25.90 11.14 -16.87
N SER A 136 -25.77 9.86 -17.26
CA SER A 136 -26.54 8.77 -16.67
C SER A 136 -26.01 8.32 -15.30
N GLN A 137 -24.81 8.74 -14.88
CA GLN A 137 -24.18 8.32 -13.62
C GLN A 137 -23.83 9.48 -12.68
N THR A 138 -24.26 10.71 -13.02
CA THR A 138 -23.80 11.96 -12.41
C THR A 138 -23.90 11.96 -10.88
N ARG A 139 -25.03 11.56 -10.28
CA ARG A 139 -25.20 11.63 -8.81
C ARG A 139 -24.27 10.69 -8.03
N LEU A 140 -24.05 9.48 -8.51
CA LEU A 140 -23.15 8.53 -7.83
C LEU A 140 -21.71 9.06 -7.93
N LEU A 141 -21.32 9.43 -9.14
CA LEU A 141 -19.99 9.92 -9.45
C LEU A 141 -19.67 11.23 -8.73
N GLU A 142 -20.61 12.18 -8.63
CA GLU A 142 -20.46 13.41 -7.82
C GLU A 142 -20.20 13.11 -6.34
N ARG A 143 -20.92 12.15 -5.75
CA ARG A 143 -20.68 11.76 -4.35
C ARG A 143 -19.31 11.12 -4.17
N GLN A 144 -18.84 10.35 -5.15
CA GLN A 144 -17.48 9.82 -5.16
C GLN A 144 -16.43 10.93 -5.29
N ILE A 145 -16.61 11.91 -6.17
CA ILE A 145 -15.73 13.09 -6.25
C ILE A 145 -15.69 13.80 -4.90
N ASN A 146 -16.83 14.03 -4.26
CA ASN A 146 -16.86 14.72 -2.97
C ASN A 146 -16.11 13.94 -1.87
N ALA A 147 -16.19 12.61 -1.90
CA ALA A 147 -15.36 11.76 -1.04
C ALA A 147 -13.86 11.90 -1.36
N VAL A 148 -13.49 11.94 -2.63
CA VAL A 148 -12.10 12.16 -3.08
C VAL A 148 -11.59 13.55 -2.68
N GLN A 149 -12.40 14.60 -2.84
CA GLN A 149 -12.03 15.95 -2.40
C GLN A 149 -11.84 16.01 -0.88
N THR A 150 -12.77 15.43 -0.12
CA THR A 150 -12.65 15.34 1.34
C THR A 150 -11.37 14.60 1.74
N SER A 151 -10.97 13.57 0.97
CA SER A 151 -9.69 12.89 1.16
C SER A 151 -8.51 13.82 0.93
N CYS A 152 -8.51 14.57 -0.17
CA CYS A 152 -7.44 15.52 -0.46
C CYS A 152 -7.27 16.55 0.66
N GLU A 153 -8.38 17.10 1.16
CA GLU A 153 -8.37 18.15 2.19
C GLU A 153 -7.90 17.65 3.57
N ARG A 154 -8.20 16.39 3.90
CA ARG A 154 -7.99 15.84 5.26
C ARG A 154 -6.80 14.90 5.38
N ASP A 155 -6.49 14.16 4.31
CA ASP A 155 -5.55 13.04 4.36
C ASP A 155 -4.17 13.42 3.80
N ARG A 156 -3.85 14.72 3.72
CA ARG A 156 -2.51 15.24 3.37
C ARG A 156 -1.91 14.57 2.14
N TRP A 157 -2.62 14.60 1.02
CA TRP A 157 -2.16 13.94 -0.21
C TRP A 157 -0.74 14.37 -0.59
N PRO A 158 0.17 13.45 -0.92
CA PRO A 158 1.44 13.81 -1.52
C PRO A 158 1.21 14.59 -2.82
N SER A 159 2.05 15.59 -3.11
CA SER A 159 1.91 16.41 -4.33
C SER A 159 1.95 15.55 -5.60
N ALA A 160 2.78 14.49 -5.62
CA ALA A 160 2.83 13.53 -6.72
C ALA A 160 1.48 12.83 -6.97
N PHE A 161 0.74 12.52 -5.90
CA PHE A 161 -0.60 11.94 -6.01
C PHE A 161 -1.58 12.95 -6.58
N GLY A 162 -1.58 14.19 -6.05
CA GLY A 162 -2.40 15.28 -6.58
C GLY A 162 -2.15 15.53 -8.08
N ASP A 163 -0.89 15.53 -8.50
CA ASP A 163 -0.50 15.69 -9.90
C ASP A 163 -0.92 14.51 -10.79
N CYS A 164 -0.91 13.28 -10.25
CA CYS A 164 -1.47 12.13 -10.95
C CYS A 164 -2.98 12.32 -11.17
N VAL A 165 -3.72 12.70 -10.12
CA VAL A 165 -5.19 12.89 -10.20
C VAL A 165 -5.55 13.99 -11.20
N ARG A 166 -4.82 15.11 -11.22
CA ARG A 166 -5.00 16.20 -12.20
C ARG A 166 -4.86 15.75 -13.66
N LYS A 167 -4.09 14.69 -13.92
CA LYS A 167 -3.83 14.16 -15.26
C LYS A 167 -4.78 13.02 -15.65
N LEU A 168 -5.62 12.55 -14.72
CA LEU A 168 -6.56 11.46 -15.01
C LEU A 168 -7.56 11.89 -16.09
N ARG A 169 -7.73 11.03 -17.09
CA ARG A 169 -8.74 11.18 -18.15
C ARG A 169 -9.88 10.19 -17.98
N TYR A 170 -10.11 9.75 -16.75
CA TYR A 170 -11.07 8.73 -16.39
C TYR A 170 -11.85 9.17 -15.15
N SER A 171 -13.16 8.95 -15.17
CA SER A 171 -14.10 9.37 -14.12
C SER A 171 -14.32 8.33 -13.00
N GLY A 172 -13.67 7.17 -13.07
CA GLY A 172 -13.86 6.10 -12.08
C GLY A 172 -12.85 6.11 -10.95
N ASN A 173 -12.58 4.95 -10.36
CA ASN A 173 -11.77 4.83 -9.16
C ASN A 173 -10.35 5.37 -9.37
N VAL A 174 -9.99 6.42 -8.63
CA VAL A 174 -8.67 7.08 -8.65
C VAL A 174 -7.55 6.17 -8.15
N ALA A 175 -7.85 5.32 -7.14
CA ALA A 175 -6.85 4.53 -6.44
C ALA A 175 -5.98 3.66 -7.37
N PRO A 176 -6.51 2.81 -8.26
CA PRO A 176 -5.68 1.94 -9.10
C PRO A 176 -4.79 2.70 -10.09
N PHE A 177 -5.24 3.86 -10.59
CA PHE A 177 -4.47 4.61 -11.61
C PHE A 177 -3.36 5.45 -11.01
N CYS A 178 -3.52 5.89 -9.75
CA CYS A 178 -2.55 6.71 -9.05
C CYS A 178 -1.88 5.99 -7.87
N ALA A 179 -2.01 4.66 -7.79
CA ALA A 179 -1.50 3.86 -6.68
C ALA A 179 0.01 4.05 -6.45
N GLY A 180 0.80 4.14 -7.52
CA GLY A 180 2.25 4.35 -7.41
C GLY A 180 2.67 5.74 -6.92
N ALA A 181 1.74 6.70 -6.84
CA ALA A 181 1.99 8.07 -6.41
C ALA A 181 1.48 8.36 -4.98
N ALA A 182 0.81 7.39 -4.33
CA ALA A 182 0.27 7.51 -2.99
C ALA A 182 0.76 6.40 -2.06
N PRO A 183 0.97 6.69 -0.77
CA PRO A 183 1.13 5.68 0.26
C PRO A 183 -0.06 4.71 0.30
N ALA A 184 0.22 3.42 0.56
CA ALA A 184 -0.83 2.40 0.65
C ALA A 184 -1.91 2.75 1.69
N ALA A 185 -1.50 3.32 2.83
CA ALA A 185 -2.41 3.78 3.86
C ALA A 185 -3.38 4.88 3.36
N LEU A 186 -2.91 5.80 2.53
CA LEU A 186 -3.77 6.83 1.90
C LEU A 186 -4.80 6.18 0.96
N LEU A 187 -4.36 5.25 0.11
CA LEU A 187 -5.24 4.53 -0.81
C LEU A 187 -6.34 3.76 -0.07
N ARG A 188 -6.00 3.12 1.06
CA ARG A 188 -6.96 2.43 1.93
C ARG A 188 -8.03 3.38 2.46
N MET A 189 -7.63 4.50 3.08
CA MET A 189 -8.59 5.49 3.61
C MET A 189 -9.49 6.08 2.52
N MET A 190 -8.92 6.35 1.34
CA MET A 190 -9.70 6.84 0.21
C MET A 190 -10.72 5.80 -0.27
N ASN A 191 -10.31 4.53 -0.42
CA ASN A 191 -11.20 3.44 -0.81
C ASN A 191 -12.33 3.23 0.21
N GLU A 192 -12.02 3.28 1.51
CA GLU A 192 -13.03 3.21 2.58
C GLU A 192 -14.03 4.36 2.46
N ARG A 193 -13.55 5.59 2.26
CA ARG A 193 -14.43 6.76 2.12
C ARG A 193 -15.32 6.66 0.88
N VAL A 194 -14.78 6.16 -0.25
CA VAL A 194 -15.56 5.93 -1.47
C VAL A 194 -16.56 4.78 -1.30
N ALA A 195 -16.21 3.72 -0.58
CA ALA A 195 -17.11 2.59 -0.31
C ALA A 195 -18.32 2.96 0.56
N LEU A 196 -18.20 4.00 1.38
CA LEU A 196 -19.31 4.57 2.18
C LEU A 196 -20.30 5.38 1.33
N VAL A 197 -19.94 5.74 0.09
CA VAL A 197 -20.83 6.43 -0.84
C VAL A 197 -21.80 5.41 -1.45
N LYS A 198 -23.03 5.34 -0.92
CA LYS A 198 -24.15 4.55 -1.46
C LYS A 198 -25.20 5.45 -2.11
#